data_AF-A0A2A8BNZ1-F1
#
_entry.id   AF-A0A2A8BNZ1-F1
#
_cell.length_a   1.000
_cell.length_b   1.000
_cell.length_c   1.000
_cell.angle_alpha   90.00
_cell.angle_beta   90.00
_cell.angle_gamma   90.00
#
_symmetry.space_group_name_H-M   'P 1'
#
loop_
_entity.id
_entity.type
_entity.pdbx_description
1 polymer ?
#
loop_
_entity_poly.entity_id
_entity_poly.type
_entity_poly.pdbx_seq_one_letter_code
_entity_poly.pdbx_strand_id
1 'polypeptide(L)' 'MHEELLRKVIRTKIKIGMNILEEFPTPIQQSAKQILNILQEELAAYPKEQEHQENNLKSIIIE' A
#
# COMPACT_ATOMS: atom_id res chain seq x y z
N MET A 1 2.09 4.82 13.26
CA MET A 1 1.04 5.84 13.02
C MET A 1 1.21 6.56 11.67
N HIS A 2 2.41 7.02 11.29
CA HIS A 2 2.64 7.69 10.00
C HIS A 2 2.43 6.75 8.79
N GLU A 3 2.89 5.50 8.87
CA GLU A 3 2.72 4.53 7.76
C GLU A 3 1.26 4.16 7.49
N GLU A 4 0.47 3.98 8.54
CA GLU A 4 -0.95 3.65 8.41
C GLU A 4 -1.74 4.82 7.83
N LEU A 5 -1.37 6.06 8.20
CA LEU A 5 -1.90 7.26 7.58
C LEU A 5 -1.51 7.33 6.09
N LEU A 6 -0.25 7.06 5.76
CA LEU A 6 0.23 7.01 4.38
C LEU A 6 -0.53 5.95 3.56
N ARG A 7 -0.71 4.74 4.10
CA ARG A 7 -1.48 3.67 3.47
C ARG A 7 -2.93 4.08 3.22
N LYS A 8 -3.56 4.77 4.18
CA LYS A 8 -4.91 5.32 4.04
C LYS A 8 -4.99 6.37 2.93
N VAL A 9 -4.00 7.26 2.85
CA VAL A 9 -3.90 8.27 1.79
C VAL A 9 -3.75 7.61 0.42
N ILE A 10 -2.88 6.61 0.27
CA ILE A 10 -2.66 5.95 -1.02
C ILE A 10 -3.92 5.18 -1.45
N ARG A 11 -4.56 4.42 -0.55
CA ARG A 11 -5.85 3.75 -0.84
C ARG A 11 -6.93 4.73 -1.29
N THR A 12 -6.98 5.91 -0.68
CA THR A 12 -7.94 6.96 -1.06
C THR A 12 -7.66 7.48 -2.46
N LYS A 13 -6.38 7.71 -2.82
CA LYS A 13 -5.99 8.14 -4.16
C LYS A 13 -6.32 7.10 -5.23
N ILE A 14 -6.11 5.81 -4.96
CA ILE A 14 -6.51 4.73 -5.87
C ILE A 14 -8.02 4.74 -6.11
N LYS A 15 -8.81 4.87 -5.03
CA LYS A 15 -10.28 4.93 -5.14
C LYS A 15 -10.75 6.13 -5.97
N ILE A 16 -10.17 7.30 -5.74
CA ILE A 16 -10.47 8.51 -6.53
C ILE A 16 -10.07 8.29 -7.99
N GLY A 17 -8.91 7.69 -8.24
CA GLY A 17 -8.46 7.30 -9.57
C GLY A 17 -9.47 6.40 -10.28
N MET A 18 -9.99 5.36 -9.62
CA MET A 18 -11.01 4.49 -10.20
C MET A 18 -12.27 5.26 -10.62
N ASN A 19 -12.74 6.19 -9.78
CA ASN A 19 -13.91 7.02 -10.09
C ASN A 19 -13.65 7.91 -11.31
N ILE A 20 -12.47 8.57 -11.37
CA ILE A 20 -12.08 9.41 -12.51
C ILE A 20 -12.02 8.59 -13.80
N LEU A 21 -11.57 7.33 -13.74
CA LEU A 21 -11.50 6.45 -14.91
C LEU A 21 -12.87 6.10 -15.49
N GLU A 22 -13.96 6.21 -14.73
CA GLU A 22 -15.31 6.02 -15.26
C GLU A 22 -15.73 7.12 -16.25
N GLU A 23 -15.02 8.26 -16.26
CA GLU A 23 -15.25 9.37 -17.17
C GLU A 23 -14.53 9.21 -18.52
N PHE A 24 -13.65 8.21 -18.66
CA PHE A 24 -12.86 7.98 -19.87
C PHE A 24 -13.44 6.89 -20.79
N PRO A 25 -13.11 6.92 -22.10
CA PRO A 25 -13.46 5.84 -23.02
C PRO A 25 -12.95 4.47 -22.57
N THR A 26 -13.71 3.42 -22.88
CA THR A 26 -13.49 2.04 -22.44
C THR A 26 -12.05 1.52 -22.60
N PRO A 27 -11.34 1.78 -23.73
CA PRO A 27 -9.96 1.32 -23.89
C PRO A 27 -8.99 1.92 -22.86
N ILE A 28 -9.14 3.21 -22.56
CA ILE A 28 -8.31 3.92 -21.56
C ILE A 28 -8.69 3.44 -20.16
N GLN A 29 -9.99 3.28 -19.90
CA GLN A 29 -10.50 2.79 -18.63
C GLN A 29 -9.96 1.39 -18.31
N GLN A 30 -9.91 0.48 -19.28
CA GLN A 30 -9.42 -0.89 -19.08
C GLN A 30 -7.93 -0.92 -18.70
N SER A 31 -7.07 -0.26 -19.48
CA SER A 31 -5.63 -0.21 -19.19
C SER A 31 -5.35 0.46 -17.85
N ALA A 32 -6.05 1.54 -17.52
CA ALA A 32 -5.84 2.23 -16.26
C ALA A 32 -6.42 1.46 -15.05
N LYS A 33 -7.53 0.73 -15.21
CA LYS A 33 -8.04 -0.18 -14.17
C LYS A 33 -7.03 -1.29 -13.84
N GLN A 34 -6.36 -1.85 -14.85
CA GLN A 34 -5.31 -2.85 -14.62
C GLN A 34 -4.18 -2.28 -13.76
N ILE A 35 -3.70 -1.07 -14.09
CA ILE A 35 -2.64 -0.40 -13.32
C ILE A 35 -3.08 -0.12 -11.88
N LEU A 36 -4.30 0.40 -11.67
CA LEU A 36 -4.81 0.66 -10.32
C LEU A 36 -4.97 -0.61 -9.48
N ASN A 37 -5.35 -1.73 -10.10
CA ASN A 37 -5.42 -3.02 -9.41
C ASN A 37 -4.04 -3.49 -8.96
N ILE A 38 -3.02 -3.39 -9.82
CA ILE A 38 -1.63 -3.73 -9.47
C ILE A 38 -1.16 -2.91 -8.25
N LEU A 39 -1.40 -1.59 -8.27
CA LEU A 39 -1.04 -0.72 -7.15
C LEU A 39 -1.78 -1.07 -5.85
N GLN A 40 -3.04 -1.51 -5.96
CA GLN A 40 -3.82 -1.96 -4.81
C GLN A 40 -3.28 -3.28 -4.24
N GLU A 41 -2.88 -4.21 -5.10
CA GLU A 41 -2.25 -5.48 -4.73
C GLU A 41 -0.90 -5.24 -4.04
N GLU A 42 -0.05 -4.37 -4.58
CA GLU A 42 1.23 -3.98 -3.98
C GLU A 42 1.04 -3.38 -2.57
N LEU A 43 0.05 -2.49 -2.40
CA LEU A 43 -0.29 -1.92 -1.09
C LEU A 43 -0.86 -2.93 -0.09
N ALA A 44 -1.50 -3.99 -0.58
CA ALA A 44 -2.03 -5.07 0.25
C ALA A 44 -0.93 -6.07 0.64
N ALA A 45 0.01 -6.33 -0.28
CA ALA A 45 1.16 -7.20 -0.07
C ALA A 45 2.22 -6.57 0.85
N TYR A 46 2.26 -5.24 0.97
CA TYR A 46 3.16 -4.58 1.92
C TYR A 46 2.75 -4.94 3.37
N PRO A 47 3.55 -5.75 4.07
CA PRO A 47 3.25 -6.08 5.46
C PRO A 47 3.12 -4.76 6.24
N LYS A 48 2.15 -4.65 7.15
CA LYS A 48 2.28 -3.65 8.21
C LYS A 48 3.64 -3.96 8.83
N GLU A 49 4.58 -3.03 8.80
CA GLU A 49 5.86 -3.21 9.48
C GLU A 49 5.54 -3.87 10.81
N GLN A 50 6.21 -5.01 11.03
CA GLN A 50 6.16 -5.75 12.27
C GLN A 50 6.15 -4.71 13.39
N GLU A 51 5.10 -4.72 14.23
CA GLU A 51 5.18 -4.04 15.52
C GLU A 51 6.55 -4.37 16.08
N HIS A 52 7.39 -3.34 16.18
CA HIS A 52 8.79 -3.38 16.57
C HIS A 52 9.18 -4.73 17.20
N GLN A 53 9.92 -5.57 16.47
CA GLN A 53 10.91 -6.43 17.13
C GLN A 53 12.07 -5.56 17.66
N GLU A 54 11.74 -4.52 18.43
CA GLU A 54 12.66 -3.99 19.42
C GLU A 54 12.60 -4.96 20.60
N ASN A 55 13.79 -5.32 21.11
CA ASN A 55 14.04 -6.19 22.26
C ASN A 55 13.94 -7.69 21.99
N ASN A 56 14.97 -8.23 21.34
CA ASN A 56 15.68 -9.40 21.88
C ASN A 56 17.05 -9.61 21.20
N LEU A 57 17.81 -8.53 20.98
CA LEU A 57 19.27 -8.67 20.99
C LEU A 57 19.66 -8.93 22.45
N LYS A 58 19.49 -10.20 22.87
CA LYS A 58 20.09 -10.71 24.10
C LYS A 58 21.57 -10.39 23.99
N SER A 59 22.01 -9.40 24.76
CA SER A 59 23.40 -9.18 25.10
C SER A 59 23.98 -10.52 25.52
N ILE A 60 24.77 -11.13 24.64
CA ILE A 60 25.64 -12.23 25.04
C ILE A 60 26.79 -11.53 25.74
N ILE A 61 26.74 -11.48 27.07
CA ILE A 61 27.91 -11.21 27.88
C ILE A 61 28.80 -12.44 27.70
N ILE A 62 29.94 -12.25 27.05
CA ILE A 62 31.03 -13.23 27.06
C ILE A 62 31.92 -12.81 28.23
N GLU A 63 31.87 -13.60 29.31
CA GLU A 63 32.77 -13.51 30.46
C GLU A 63 34.01 -14.40 30.23
#